data_AF-A0A835PEQ1-F1
#
_entry.id   AF-A0A835PEQ1-F1
#
_cell.length_a   1.000
_cell.length_b   1.000
_cell.length_c   1.000
_cell.angle_alpha   90.00
_cell.angle_beta   90.00
_cell.angle_gamma   90.00
#
_symmetry.space_group_name_H-M   'P 1'
#
loop_
_entity.id
_entity.type
_entity.pdbx_description
1 polymer ?
#
loop_
_entity_poly.entity_id
_entity_poly.type
_entity_poly.pdbx_seq_one_letter_code
_entity_poly.pdbx_strand_id
1 'polypeptide(L)'
;MARKGRKQKKEEDLLRKEEENLQKEIEKLFNCINCLGKDRNHNRYWFFRREGRLFVETLDSSKWGYYSTKEEDSMRERDLKRHLEKCYMKISTALQKRSKDVAQKALVEEGELRRSTRVRDKPRFNPAMAFLRYVNRWRED
;
A
#
# COMPACT_ATOMS: atom_id res chain seq x y z
N MET A 1 74.08 -16.95 -4.19
CA MET A 1 73.15 -16.81 -3.04
C MET A 1 71.95 -15.86 -3.28
N ALA A 2 71.94 -15.01 -4.33
CA ALA A 2 70.89 -13.98 -4.53
C ALA A 2 69.46 -14.46 -4.92
N ARG A 3 69.28 -15.70 -5.39
CA ARG A 3 67.95 -16.22 -5.79
C ARG A 3 67.05 -16.62 -4.61
N LYS A 4 67.61 -16.95 -3.44
CA LYS A 4 66.84 -17.32 -2.24
C LYS A 4 66.12 -16.11 -1.63
N GLY A 5 66.81 -14.98 -1.47
CA GLY A 5 66.21 -13.75 -0.93
C GLY A 5 65.09 -13.15 -1.80
N ARG A 6 65.15 -13.31 -3.13
CA ARG A 6 64.06 -12.89 -4.04
C ARG A 6 62.80 -13.74 -3.95
N LYS A 7 62.91 -15.02 -3.55
CA LYS A 7 61.74 -15.88 -3.33
C LYS A 7 61.04 -15.54 -2.00
N GLN A 8 61.82 -15.39 -0.93
CA GLN A 8 61.30 -15.02 0.39
C GLN A 8 60.58 -13.67 0.36
N LYS A 9 61.16 -12.66 -0.30
CA LYS A 9 60.53 -11.34 -0.43
C LYS A 9 59.20 -11.36 -1.20
N LYS A 10 59.07 -12.24 -2.21
CA LYS A 10 57.81 -12.42 -2.95
C LYS A 10 56.73 -13.11 -2.11
N GLU A 11 57.14 -14.00 -1.21
CA GLU A 11 56.25 -14.72 -0.30
C GLU A 11 55.72 -13.79 0.79
N GLU A 12 56.57 -12.93 1.35
CA GLU A 12 56.17 -11.86 2.26
C GLU A 12 55.22 -10.85 1.60
N ASP A 13 55.48 -10.45 0.36
CA ASP A 13 54.60 -9.54 -0.40
C ASP A 13 53.24 -10.18 -0.73
N LEU A 14 53.17 -11.51 -0.89
CA LEU A 14 51.92 -12.24 -1.08
C LEU A 14 51.12 -12.33 0.22
N LEU A 15 51.78 -12.69 1.33
CA LEU A 15 51.16 -12.73 2.65
C LEU A 15 50.61 -11.37 3.06
N ARG A 16 51.35 -10.28 2.82
CA ARG A 16 50.89 -8.92 3.10
C ARG A 16 49.65 -8.56 2.27
N LYS A 17 49.59 -8.98 1.00
CA LYS A 17 48.39 -8.78 0.16
C LYS A 17 47.21 -9.61 0.63
N GLU A 18 47.43 -10.82 1.12
CA GLU A 18 46.37 -11.65 1.71
C GLU A 18 45.84 -11.01 3.00
N GLU A 19 46.72 -10.53 3.87
CA GLU A 19 46.33 -9.77 5.07
C GLU A 19 45.53 -8.51 4.72
N GLU A 20 45.98 -7.71 3.75
CA GLU A 20 45.24 -6.54 3.28
C GLU A 20 43.88 -6.89 2.68
N ASN A 21 43.76 -8.03 2.00
CA ASN A 21 42.49 -8.50 1.46
C ASN A 21 41.55 -8.96 2.59
N LEU A 22 42.06 -9.69 3.58
CA LEU A 22 41.30 -10.09 4.76
C LEU A 22 40.84 -8.88 5.56
N GLN A 23 41.69 -7.87 5.74
CA GLN A 23 41.35 -6.62 6.40
C GLN A 23 40.18 -5.90 5.68
N LYS A 24 40.22 -5.84 4.35
CA LYS A 24 39.14 -5.26 3.53
C LYS A 24 37.85 -6.06 3.61
N GLU A 25 37.93 -7.38 3.72
CA GLU A 25 36.75 -8.23 3.94
C GLU A 25 36.16 -8.01 5.32
N ILE A 26 36.99 -7.90 6.36
CA ILE A 26 36.58 -7.58 7.73
C ILE A 26 35.94 -6.20 7.80
N GLU A 27 36.51 -5.17 7.17
CA GLU A 27 35.92 -3.81 7.14
C GLU A 27 34.56 -3.78 6.41
N LYS A 28 34.42 -4.53 5.31
CA LYS A 28 33.13 -4.69 4.63
C LYS A 28 32.09 -5.35 5.53
N LEU A 29 32.50 -6.33 6.33
CA LEU A 29 31.65 -6.96 7.33
C LEU A 29 31.32 -5.97 8.46
N PHE A 30 32.29 -5.22 8.97
CA PHE A 30 32.16 -4.30 10.10
C PHE A 30 31.12 -3.20 9.87
N ASN A 31 31.08 -2.62 8.67
CA ASN A 31 30.05 -1.66 8.28
C ASN A 31 28.62 -2.25 8.28
N CYS A 32 28.50 -3.58 8.41
CA CYS A 32 27.23 -4.32 8.52
C CYS A 32 26.94 -4.84 9.95
N ILE A 33 27.80 -4.58 10.95
CA ILE A 33 27.69 -5.08 12.36
C ILE A 33 26.86 -4.13 13.24
N ASN A 34 26.17 -3.13 12.68
CA ASN A 34 25.24 -2.35 13.50
C ASN A 34 23.95 -3.16 13.69
N CYS A 35 23.65 -3.52 14.94
CA CYS A 35 22.38 -4.15 15.25
C CYS A 35 21.23 -3.19 14.92
N LEU A 36 20.19 -3.69 14.26
CA LEU A 36 19.01 -2.89 13.86
C LEU A 36 18.24 -2.33 15.06
N GLY A 37 18.37 -2.97 16.22
CA GLY A 37 17.70 -2.57 17.45
C GLY A 37 17.54 -3.72 18.44
N LYS A 38 16.86 -3.43 19.54
CA LYS A 38 16.48 -4.40 20.58
C LYS A 38 14.97 -4.53 20.69
N ASP A 39 14.47 -5.75 20.83
CA ASP A 39 13.06 -6.02 21.13
C ASP A 39 12.72 -5.78 22.62
N ARG A 40 11.44 -5.86 22.98
CA ARG A 40 10.93 -5.97 24.36
C ARG A 40 11.59 -7.11 25.15
N ASN A 41 11.93 -8.21 24.47
CA ASN A 41 12.65 -9.34 25.05
C ASN A 41 14.18 -9.16 25.03
N HIS A 42 14.67 -7.96 24.69
CA HIS A 42 16.09 -7.60 24.60
C HIS A 42 16.88 -8.43 23.57
N ASN A 43 16.20 -9.08 22.62
CA ASN A 43 16.83 -9.73 21.48
C ASN A 43 17.43 -8.69 20.54
N ARG A 44 18.65 -8.93 20.06
CA ARG A 44 19.36 -8.06 19.10
C ARG A 44 19.14 -8.56 17.68
N TYR A 45 18.78 -7.65 16.78
CA TYR A 45 18.57 -7.95 15.37
C TYR A 45 19.77 -7.57 14.53
N TRP A 46 20.13 -8.45 13.62
CA TRP A 46 21.30 -8.32 12.76
C TRP A 46 20.87 -8.52 11.32
N PHE A 47 21.17 -7.56 10.44
CA PHE A 47 20.83 -7.67 9.02
C PHE A 47 22.10 -7.70 8.18
N PHE A 48 22.33 -8.85 7.55
CA PHE A 48 23.48 -9.03 6.68
C PHE A 48 23.06 -8.82 5.23
N ARG A 49 23.46 -7.68 4.66
CA ARG A 49 23.13 -7.29 3.28
C ARG A 49 23.57 -8.33 2.24
N ARG A 50 24.64 -9.09 2.51
CA ARG A 50 25.16 -10.14 1.62
C ARG A 50 24.21 -11.33 1.48
N GLU A 51 23.55 -11.73 2.57
CA GLU A 51 22.64 -12.87 2.58
C GLU A 51 21.17 -12.45 2.44
N GLY A 52 20.87 -11.16 2.65
CA GLY A 52 19.50 -10.64 2.66
C GLY A 52 18.65 -11.23 3.81
N ARG A 53 19.31 -11.76 4.85
CA ARG A 53 18.66 -12.48 5.94
C ARG A 53 18.74 -11.68 7.24
N LEU A 54 17.66 -11.80 8.02
CA LEU A 54 17.56 -11.22 9.35
C LEU A 54 17.90 -12.29 10.39
N PHE A 55 18.93 -12.00 11.19
CA PHE A 55 19.37 -12.84 12.29
C PHE A 55 18.93 -12.23 13.61
N VAL A 56 18.66 -13.10 14.58
CA VAL A 56 18.23 -12.74 15.93
C VAL A 56 19.19 -13.36 16.92
N GLU A 57 19.81 -12.51 17.72
CA GLU A 57 20.63 -12.89 18.85
C GLU A 57 19.78 -12.76 20.12
N THR A 58 19.73 -13.83 20.89
CA THR A 58 19.01 -13.84 22.18
C THR A 58 19.77 -12.97 23.20
N LEU A 59 19.08 -12.44 24.22
CA LEU A 59 19.71 -11.64 25.30
C LEU A 59 21.00 -12.27 25.84
N ASP A 60 21.00 -13.58 26.05
CA ASP A 60 22.14 -14.33 26.61
C ASP A 60 23.32 -14.50 25.64
N SER A 61 23.22 -14.00 24.40
CA SER A 61 24.19 -14.16 23.29
C SER A 61 24.51 -15.63 22.92
N SER A 62 24.01 -16.59 23.68
CA SER A 62 24.28 -18.02 23.56
C SER A 62 23.61 -18.65 22.33
N LYS A 63 22.50 -18.07 21.86
CA LYS A 63 21.69 -18.64 20.77
C LYS A 63 21.47 -17.61 19.69
N TRP A 64 21.78 -18.03 18.47
CA TRP A 64 21.56 -17.30 17.23
C TRP A 64 20.49 -18.03 16.43
N GLY A 65 19.43 -17.30 16.09
CA GLY A 65 18.40 -17.74 15.16
C GLY A 65 18.42 -16.89 13.90
N TYR A 66 17.77 -17.35 12.84
CA TYR A 66 17.50 -16.52 11.67
C TYR A 66 16.04 -16.67 11.27
N TYR A 67 15.43 -15.58 10.85
CA TYR A 67 14.13 -15.64 10.19
C TYR A 67 14.38 -16.12 8.77
N SER A 68 14.22 -17.42 8.57
CA SER A 68 13.97 -17.95 7.24
C SER A 68 12.55 -17.57 6.86
N THR A 69 12.34 -17.08 5.63
CA THR A 69 11.05 -17.17 4.97
C THR A 69 10.77 -18.65 4.72
N LYS A 70 10.43 -19.38 5.78
CA LYS A 70 9.88 -20.72 5.64
C LYS A 70 8.59 -20.56 4.86
N GLU A 71 8.40 -21.39 3.85
CA GLU A 71 7.15 -21.61 3.13
C GLU A 71 5.95 -22.01 4.05
N GLU A 72 6.15 -22.04 5.37
CA GLU A 72 5.26 -22.65 6.36
C GLU A 72 4.30 -21.68 7.08
N ASP A 73 4.42 -20.35 6.91
CA ASP A 73 3.38 -19.41 7.35
C ASP A 73 2.44 -18.96 6.21
N SER A 74 2.39 -19.74 5.13
CA SER A 74 1.43 -19.58 4.03
C SER A 74 -0.02 -19.46 4.51
N MET A 75 -0.37 -20.14 5.61
CA MET A 75 -1.72 -20.07 6.18
C MET A 75 -2.01 -18.70 6.82
N ARG A 76 -1.08 -18.14 7.61
CA ARG A 76 -1.26 -16.82 8.23
C ARG A 76 -1.34 -15.71 7.19
N GLU A 77 -0.47 -15.75 6.20
CA GLU A 77 -0.48 -14.76 5.12
C GLU A 77 -1.73 -14.90 4.22
N ARG A 78 -2.16 -16.14 3.91
CA ARG A 78 -3.43 -16.37 3.20
C ARG A 78 -4.64 -15.91 3.99
N ASP A 79 -4.68 -16.17 5.29
CA ASP A 79 -5.82 -15.80 6.12
C ASP A 79 -5.88 -14.27 6.29
N LEU A 80 -4.74 -13.61 6.43
CA LEU A 80 -4.66 -12.15 6.38
C LEU A 80 -5.17 -11.62 5.03
N LYS A 81 -4.70 -12.21 3.91
CA LYS A 81 -5.14 -11.82 2.56
C LYS A 81 -6.66 -12.00 2.39
N ARG A 82 -7.22 -13.14 2.81
CA ARG A 82 -8.67 -13.40 2.81
C ARG A 82 -9.42 -12.39 3.67
N HIS A 83 -8.86 -12.01 4.81
CA HIS A 83 -9.48 -11.04 5.71
C HIS A 83 -9.51 -9.65 5.07
N LEU A 84 -8.41 -9.22 4.46
CA LEU A 84 -8.32 -7.96 3.71
C LEU A 84 -9.30 -7.94 2.54
N GLU A 85 -9.40 -9.03 1.79
CA GLU A 85 -10.31 -9.14 0.64
C GLU A 85 -11.78 -9.06 1.08
N LYS A 86 -12.15 -9.73 2.20
CA LYS A 86 -13.47 -9.58 2.82
C LYS A 86 -13.76 -8.15 3.24
N CYS A 87 -12.81 -7.48 3.89
CA CYS A 87 -12.96 -6.08 4.30
C CYS A 87 -13.11 -5.15 3.10
N TYR A 88 -12.29 -5.33 2.08
CA TYR A 88 -12.35 -4.55 0.85
C TYR A 88 -13.70 -4.70 0.14
N MET A 89 -14.20 -5.92 0.00
CA MET A 89 -15.53 -6.18 -0.58
C MET A 89 -16.66 -5.53 0.23
N LYS A 90 -16.61 -5.60 1.56
CA LYS A 90 -17.59 -4.92 2.43
C LYS A 90 -17.57 -3.40 2.25
N ILE A 91 -16.39 -2.80 2.22
CA ILE A 91 -16.23 -1.35 2.05
C ILE A 91 -16.72 -0.92 0.66
N SER A 92 -16.29 -1.63 -0.39
CA SER A 92 -16.65 -1.34 -1.77
C SER A 92 -18.16 -1.45 -2.00
N THR A 93 -18.80 -2.53 -1.54
CA THR A 93 -20.25 -2.70 -1.66
C THR A 93 -21.03 -1.64 -0.89
N ALA A 94 -20.60 -1.27 0.32
CA ALA A 94 -21.23 -0.20 1.08
C ALA A 94 -21.09 1.19 0.41
N LEU A 95 -19.93 1.47 -0.20
CA LEU A 95 -19.71 2.70 -0.97
C LEU A 95 -20.57 2.73 -2.24
N GLN A 96 -20.62 1.62 -2.98
CA GLN A 96 -21.43 1.52 -4.18
C GLN A 96 -22.92 1.67 -3.88
N LYS A 97 -23.41 1.05 -2.81
CA LYS A 97 -24.80 1.21 -2.35
C LYS A 97 -25.11 2.66 -2.00
N ARG A 98 -24.27 3.30 -1.17
CA ARG A 98 -24.45 4.71 -0.80
C ARG A 98 -24.45 5.64 -2.01
N SER A 99 -23.56 5.41 -2.97
CA SER A 99 -23.51 6.18 -4.22
C SER A 99 -24.82 6.06 -5.02
N LYS A 100 -25.35 4.83 -5.18
CA LYS A 100 -26.64 4.60 -5.85
C LYS A 100 -27.81 5.25 -5.10
N ASP A 101 -27.84 5.13 -3.78
CA ASP A 101 -28.90 5.72 -2.94
C ASP A 101 -28.90 7.25 -3.06
N VAL A 102 -27.72 7.89 -3.08
CA VAL A 102 -27.59 9.33 -3.29
C VAL A 102 -28.07 9.74 -4.68
N ALA A 103 -27.67 9.02 -5.73
CA ALA A 103 -28.13 9.30 -7.09
C ALA A 103 -29.66 9.16 -7.23
N GLN A 104 -30.24 8.14 -6.61
CA GLN A 104 -31.69 7.94 -6.61
C GLN A 104 -32.42 9.05 -5.86
N LYS A 105 -31.92 9.46 -4.69
CA LYS A 105 -32.48 10.59 -3.94
C LYS A 105 -32.44 11.89 -4.74
N ALA A 106 -31.31 12.17 -5.41
CA ALA A 106 -31.18 13.35 -6.24
C ALA A 106 -32.18 13.36 -7.42
N LEU A 107 -32.44 12.21 -8.05
CA LEU A 107 -33.46 12.09 -9.11
C LEU A 107 -34.88 12.34 -8.58
N VAL A 108 -35.21 11.83 -7.39
CA VAL A 108 -36.52 12.06 -6.76
C VAL A 108 -36.67 13.54 -6.39
N GLU A 109 -35.66 14.12 -5.76
CA GLU A 109 -35.61 15.54 -5.39
C GLU A 109 -35.73 16.46 -6.62
N GLU A 110 -35.01 16.16 -7.71
CA GLU A 110 -35.14 16.89 -8.98
C GLU A 110 -36.55 16.76 -9.56
N GLY A 111 -37.15 15.57 -9.50
CA GLY A 111 -38.53 15.32 -9.92
C GLY A 111 -39.55 16.12 -9.10
N GLU A 112 -39.36 16.20 -7.78
CA GLU A 112 -40.16 17.02 -6.87
C GLU A 112 -39.98 18.52 -7.15
N LEU A 113 -38.74 18.97 -7.36
CA LEU A 113 -38.43 20.35 -7.70
C LEU A 113 -39.11 20.75 -9.01
N ARG A 114 -38.99 19.93 -10.07
CA ARG A 114 -39.65 20.16 -11.38
C ARG A 114 -41.18 20.22 -11.25
N ARG A 115 -41.78 19.36 -10.44
CA ARG A 115 -43.23 19.39 -10.16
C ARG A 115 -43.64 20.67 -9.44
N SER A 116 -42.85 21.10 -8.46
CA SER A 116 -43.08 22.35 -7.70
C SER A 116 -42.92 23.61 -8.57
N THR A 117 -41.94 23.63 -9.48
CA THR A 117 -41.75 24.75 -10.44
C THR A 117 -42.94 24.91 -11.38
N ARG A 118 -43.48 23.81 -11.91
CA ARG A 118 -44.67 23.84 -12.78
C ARG A 118 -45.92 24.36 -12.05
N VAL A 119 -45.98 24.21 -10.73
CA VAL A 119 -47.07 24.73 -9.89
C VAL A 119 -46.88 26.21 -9.57
N ARG A 120 -45.65 26.73 -9.60
CA ARG A 120 -45.33 28.15 -9.32
C ARG A 120 -45.22 29.04 -10.55
N ASP A 121 -45.12 28.49 -11.74
CA ASP A 121 -45.26 29.28 -12.96
C ASP A 121 -46.67 29.87 -12.99
N LYS A 122 -46.78 31.13 -12.56
CA LYS A 122 -48.01 31.91 -12.65
C LYS A 122 -48.49 31.77 -14.09
N PRO A 123 -49.73 31.28 -14.33
CA PRO A 123 -50.27 31.21 -15.66
C PRO A 123 -50.03 32.55 -16.35
N ARG A 124 -49.29 32.56 -17.47
CA ARG A 124 -48.95 33.80 -18.20
C ARG A 124 -50.21 34.58 -18.60
N PHE A 125 -51.35 33.91 -18.58
CA PHE A 125 -52.67 34.44 -18.84
C PHE A 125 -53.62 34.05 -17.71
N ASN A 126 -54.50 34.97 -17.31
CA ASN A 126 -55.53 34.70 -16.32
C ASN A 126 -56.43 33.54 -16.81
N PRO A 127 -56.53 32.40 -16.07
CA PRO A 127 -57.36 31.26 -16.46
C PRO A 127 -58.82 31.66 -16.67
N ALA A 128 -59.30 32.64 -15.88
CA ALA A 128 -60.64 33.19 -16.00
C ALA A 128 -60.87 33.92 -17.34
N MET A 129 -59.82 34.34 -18.05
CA MET A 129 -59.90 35.04 -19.35
C MET A 129 -59.56 34.12 -20.53
N ALA A 130 -59.37 32.81 -20.30
CA ALA A 130 -59.02 31.85 -21.35
C ALA A 130 -60.09 31.76 -22.46
N PHE A 131 -61.35 31.97 -22.10
CA PHE A 131 -62.49 31.94 -23.03
C PHE A 131 -62.46 33.08 -24.06
N LEU A 132 -61.83 34.23 -23.77
CA LEU A 132 -61.73 35.35 -24.71
C LEU A 132 -60.77 35.08 -25.87
N ARG A 133 -59.88 34.11 -25.71
CA ARG A 133 -58.96 33.65 -26.78
C ARG A 133 -59.50 32.47 -27.57
N TYR A 134 -60.64 31.91 -27.16
CA TYR A 134 -61.25 30.79 -27.86
C TYR A 134 -61.84 31.29 -29.18
N VAL A 135 -61.18 30.92 -30.28
CA VAL A 135 -61.72 31.10 -31.63
C VAL A 135 -62.29 29.76 -32.08
N ASN A 136 -63.60 29.71 -32.28
CA ASN A 136 -64.27 28.50 -32.73
C ASN A 136 -63.98 28.27 -34.22
N ARG A 137 -63.08 27.34 -34.52
CA ARG A 137 -62.68 27.00 -35.90
C ARG A 137 -63.78 26.31 -36.73
N TRP A 138 -64.93 26.01 -36.14
CA TRP A 138 -66.05 25.35 -36.82
C TRP A 138 -67.11 26.32 -37.32
N ARG A 139 -66.93 27.62 -37.12
CA ARG A 139 -67.68 28.67 -37.82
C ARG A 139 -66.68 29.50 -38.61
N GLU A 140 -66.51 29.14 -39.87
CA GLU A 140 -65.89 30.01 -40.87
C GLU A 140 -67.02 30.80 -41.52
N ASP A 141 -66.89 32.14 -41.59
CA ASP A 141 -67.70 33.02 -42.46
C ASP A 141 -67.15 32.95 -43.90
#